data_AF-A0A5Q4GZB0-F1
#
_entry.id   AF-A0A5Q4GZB0-F1
#
_cell.length_a   1.000
_cell.length_b   1.000
_cell.length_c   1.000
_cell.angle_alpha   90.00
_cell.angle_beta   90.00
_cell.angle_gamma   90.00
#
_symmetry.space_group_name_H-M   'P 1'
#
loop_
_entity.id
_entity.type
_entity.pdbx_description
1 polymer ?
#
loop_
_entity_poly.entity_id
_entity_poly.type
_entity_poly.pdbx_seq_one_letter_code
_entity_poly.pdbx_strand_id
1 'polypeptide(L)'
;MNRRHRITLICTLAAIAVLGLTWTRAQIPPGLDYGGEYMDGGDTGEMIHGGGGPGGSRMPYTPMGYDMGGPGLEPPVTRELNARLAPVLQRLRDAADDQQKEAIKGQLSSILEDYFQRDLQQRSSEIDSIEQRVQRLREQLEQRQQAKDEILQLQLKVLENEAAGLGFFGRRPPAPGGGG
;
A
#
# COMPACT_ATOMS: atom_id res chain seq x y z
N MET A 1 14.85 -50.67 -18.50
CA MET A 1 13.82 -49.80 -17.91
C MET A 1 13.17 -48.97 -19.02
N ASN A 2 11.89 -49.23 -19.29
CA ASN A 2 11.21 -48.87 -20.53
C ASN A 2 10.65 -47.44 -20.54
N ARG A 3 10.95 -46.70 -21.62
CA ARG A 3 10.51 -45.31 -21.88
C ARG A 3 8.98 -45.12 -21.93
N ARG A 4 8.22 -46.22 -22.04
CA ARG A 4 6.75 -46.19 -22.12
C ARG A 4 6.06 -45.82 -20.81
N HIS A 5 6.70 -46.00 -19.64
CA HIS A 5 6.12 -45.61 -18.35
C HIS A 5 6.26 -44.12 -18.00
N ARG A 6 7.13 -43.37 -18.70
CA ARG A 6 7.33 -41.94 -18.42
C ARG A 6 6.23 -41.04 -19.00
N ILE A 7 5.54 -41.49 -20.05
CA ILE A 7 4.53 -40.65 -20.73
C ILE A 7 3.19 -40.69 -19.99
N THR A 8 2.83 -41.84 -19.40
CA THR A 8 1.54 -41.99 -18.70
C THR A 8 1.47 -41.19 -17.39
N LEU A 9 2.61 -40.95 -16.73
CA LEU A 9 2.66 -40.25 -15.45
C LEU A 9 2.55 -38.71 -15.57
N ILE A 10 2.84 -38.16 -16.76
CA ILE A 10 2.74 -36.72 -17.03
C ILE A 10 1.29 -36.30 -17.30
N CYS A 11 0.47 -37.18 -17.89
CA CYS A 11 -0.93 -36.86 -18.19
C CYS A 11 -1.83 -36.80 -16.94
N THR A 12 -1.50 -37.49 -15.84
CA THR A 12 -2.31 -37.43 -14.61
C THR A 12 -2.06 -36.19 -13.76
N LEU A 13 -0.90 -35.53 -13.89
CA LEU A 13 -0.62 -34.29 -13.15
C LEU A 13 -1.27 -33.04 -13.79
N ALA A 14 -1.52 -33.04 -15.10
CA ALA A 14 -2.19 -31.93 -15.78
C ALA A 14 -3.70 -31.83 -15.45
N ALA A 15 -4.34 -32.93 -15.04
CA ALA A 15 -5.77 -32.94 -14.72
C ALA A 15 -6.11 -32.32 -13.34
N ILE A 16 -5.15 -32.24 -12.42
CA ILE A 16 -5.37 -31.67 -11.08
C ILE A 16 -5.25 -30.13 -11.08
N ALA A 17 -4.53 -29.55 -12.04
CA ALA A 17 -4.34 -28.09 -12.12
C ALA A 17 -5.58 -27.32 -12.62
N VAL A 18 -6.53 -27.98 -13.30
CA VAL A 18 -7.71 -27.32 -13.90
C VAL A 18 -8.92 -27.27 -12.95
N LEU A 19 -8.93 -28.08 -11.87
CA LEU A 19 -10.03 -28.09 -10.88
C LEU A 19 -9.73 -27.29 -9.60
N GLY A 20 -8.53 -26.71 -9.46
CA GLY A 20 -8.14 -25.92 -8.29
C GLY A 20 -8.40 -24.41 -8.36
N LEU A 21 -8.88 -23.90 -9.50
CA LEU A 21 -8.99 -22.45 -9.77
C LEU A 21 -10.39 -21.84 -9.55
N THR A 22 -11.27 -22.53 -8.85
CA THR A 22 -12.52 -21.94 -8.31
C THR A 22 -12.39 -21.67 -6.81
N TRP A 23 -11.30 -21.03 -6.39
CA TRP A 23 -11.27 -20.35 -5.11
C TRP A 23 -12.14 -19.09 -5.22
N THR A 24 -13.40 -19.27 -4.84
CA THR A 24 -14.14 -18.33 -3.98
C THR A 24 -13.73 -16.88 -4.15
N ARG A 25 -14.36 -16.24 -5.14
CA ARG A 25 -14.58 -14.80 -5.15
C ARG A 25 -15.49 -14.47 -3.96
N ALA A 26 -14.91 -14.45 -2.76
CA ALA A 26 -15.58 -14.04 -1.56
C ALA A 26 -16.11 -12.62 -1.78
N GLN A 27 -17.43 -12.46 -1.70
CA GLN A 27 -18.07 -11.17 -1.52
C GLN A 27 -17.31 -10.43 -0.42
N ILE A 28 -16.61 -9.36 -0.79
CA ILE A 28 -16.19 -8.34 0.17
C ILE A 28 -17.50 -7.80 0.75
N PRO A 29 -17.75 -7.92 2.07
CA PRO A 29 -18.96 -7.35 2.65
C PRO A 29 -18.93 -5.83 2.40
N PRO A 30 -19.98 -5.25 1.78
CA PRO A 30 -20.08 -3.80 1.68
C PRO A 30 -20.30 -3.24 3.08
N GLY A 31 -19.37 -2.44 3.60
CA GLY A 31 -19.60 -1.68 4.83
C GLY A 31 -18.45 -1.52 5.82
N LEU A 32 -17.23 -1.97 5.52
CA LEU A 32 -16.08 -1.58 6.36
C LEU A 32 -15.55 -0.22 5.89
N ASP A 33 -16.17 0.81 6.46
CA ASP A 33 -15.61 2.13 6.65
C ASP A 33 -14.22 1.99 7.28
N TYR A 34 -13.17 2.08 6.45
CA TYR A 34 -11.81 2.30 6.93
C TYR A 34 -11.71 3.77 7.36
N GLY A 35 -12.41 4.10 8.44
CA GLY A 35 -12.21 5.32 9.21
C GLY A 35 -10.79 5.26 9.77
N GLY A 36 -9.86 5.87 9.05
CA GLY A 36 -8.51 6.09 9.55
C GLY A 36 -8.59 6.95 10.81
N GLU A 37 -8.40 6.32 11.97
CA GLU A 37 -7.87 6.98 13.15
C GLU A 37 -6.45 7.45 12.80
N TYR A 38 -6.39 8.62 12.17
CA TYR A 38 -5.16 9.38 12.03
C TYR A 38 -4.91 10.11 13.35
N MET A 39 -3.82 9.73 14.01
CA MET A 39 -3.03 10.51 14.95
C MET A 39 -3.74 10.94 16.26
N ASP A 40 -3.51 10.15 17.31
CA ASP A 40 -3.33 10.67 18.67
C ASP A 40 -2.06 11.55 18.70
N GLY A 41 -2.20 12.75 18.16
CA GLY A 41 -1.22 13.83 18.27
C GLY A 41 -1.65 14.72 19.43
N GLY A 42 -1.13 14.41 20.62
CA GLY A 42 -1.22 15.32 21.75
C GLY A 42 -0.68 16.70 21.37
N ASP A 43 -1.37 17.71 21.91
CA ASP A 43 -0.96 19.11 21.95
C ASP A 43 -1.18 19.95 20.68
N THR A 44 -2.42 20.44 20.51
CA THR A 44 -2.64 21.78 19.96
C THR A 44 -3.67 22.49 20.82
N GLY A 45 -3.16 23.20 21.84
CA GLY A 45 -3.85 24.37 22.33
C GLY A 45 -4.22 25.28 21.16
N GLU A 46 -5.53 25.52 21.03
CA GLU A 46 -6.07 26.87 20.94
C GLU A 46 -5.44 27.79 19.87
N MET A 47 -6.11 27.98 18.72
CA MET A 47 -6.53 29.33 18.26
C MET A 47 -7.63 29.24 17.18
N ILE A 48 -8.85 29.56 17.62
CA ILE A 48 -9.74 30.61 17.09
C ILE A 48 -10.10 30.61 15.58
N HIS A 49 -11.39 30.30 15.36
CA HIS A 49 -12.35 30.94 14.46
C HIS A 49 -11.86 31.88 13.34
N GLY A 50 -12.15 31.48 12.09
CA GLY A 50 -12.32 32.38 10.94
C GLY A 50 -13.19 31.69 9.89
N GLY A 51 -14.44 32.13 9.76
CA GLY A 51 -15.45 31.49 8.92
C GLY A 51 -15.46 31.91 7.44
N GLY A 52 -16.25 31.16 6.67
CA GLY A 52 -16.95 31.66 5.49
C GLY A 52 -16.38 31.27 4.12
N GLY A 53 -17.10 30.40 3.40
CA GLY A 53 -16.96 30.29 1.95
C GLY A 53 -17.53 29.02 1.32
N PRO A 54 -18.79 29.02 0.84
CA PRO A 54 -19.35 27.93 0.06
C PRO A 54 -18.89 28.06 -1.40
N GLY A 55 -17.77 27.41 -1.72
CA GLY A 55 -17.21 27.36 -3.06
C GLY A 55 -16.72 25.95 -3.36
N GLY A 56 -17.65 25.05 -3.66
CA GLY A 56 -17.37 23.67 -4.05
C GLY A 56 -16.66 23.60 -5.40
N SER A 57 -15.37 23.93 -5.43
CA SER A 57 -14.49 23.46 -6.48
C SER A 57 -14.29 21.97 -6.22
N ARG A 58 -15.08 21.16 -6.94
CA ARG A 58 -14.75 19.75 -7.19
C ARG A 58 -13.33 19.72 -7.74
N MET A 59 -12.37 19.42 -6.87
CA MET A 59 -11.01 19.07 -7.30
C MET A 59 -11.18 17.90 -8.29
N PRO A 60 -10.74 18.04 -9.55
CA PRO A 60 -10.75 16.91 -10.46
C PRO A 60 -9.90 15.83 -9.82
N TYR A 61 -10.50 14.66 -9.64
CA TYR A 61 -9.82 13.47 -9.18
C TYR A 61 -8.80 13.09 -10.25
N THR A 62 -7.60 13.68 -10.20
CA THR A 62 -6.48 13.25 -11.03
C THR A 62 -6.03 11.90 -10.49
N PRO A 63 -5.96 10.85 -11.33
CA PRO A 63 -5.46 9.55 -10.93
C PRO A 63 -4.10 9.71 -10.26
N MET A 64 -4.01 9.32 -8.99
CA MET A 64 -2.80 9.24 -8.18
C MET A 64 -1.75 8.39 -8.92
N GLY A 65 -0.87 9.02 -9.69
CA GLY A 65 0.13 8.30 -10.47
C GLY A 65 1.27 9.15 -11.01
N TYR A 66 1.07 10.45 -11.22
CA TYR A 66 2.14 11.36 -11.61
C TYR A 66 2.00 12.68 -10.85
N ASP A 67 2.91 12.84 -9.89
CA ASP A 67 3.51 14.07 -9.40
C ASP A 67 2.85 15.39 -9.89
N MET A 68 1.78 15.80 -9.21
CA MET A 68 1.42 17.23 -9.16
C MET A 68 2.40 17.88 -8.19
N GLY A 69 3.60 18.15 -8.69
CA GLY A 69 4.71 18.75 -7.98
C GLY A 69 4.28 20.02 -7.24
N GLY A 70 3.99 19.85 -5.95
CA GLY A 70 4.05 20.95 -5.01
C GLY A 70 5.48 21.49 -5.03
N PRO A 71 5.68 22.81 -5.17
CA PRO A 71 7.02 23.38 -5.27
C PRO A 71 7.82 23.06 -4.00
N GLY A 72 8.71 22.06 -4.07
CA GLY A 72 9.66 21.75 -2.99
C GLY A 72 9.91 20.28 -2.67
N LEU A 73 9.15 19.33 -3.21
CA LEU A 73 9.33 17.89 -2.94
C LEU A 73 10.10 17.18 -4.07
N GLU A 74 11.25 17.73 -4.46
CA GLU A 74 12.20 16.92 -5.23
C GLU A 74 12.77 15.80 -4.32
N PRO A 75 12.91 14.56 -4.81
CA PRO A 75 13.58 13.50 -4.08
C PRO A 75 15.00 13.94 -3.65
N PRO A 76 15.46 13.60 -2.44
CA PRO A 76 16.78 14.02 -1.97
C PRO A 76 17.92 13.59 -2.91
N VAL A 77 17.76 12.46 -3.60
CA VAL A 77 18.74 11.91 -4.56
C VAL A 77 18.89 12.80 -5.80
N THR A 78 17.82 13.45 -6.28
CA THR A 78 17.91 14.34 -7.46
C THR A 78 18.64 15.64 -7.14
N ARG A 79 18.46 16.17 -5.92
CA ARG A 79 19.19 17.37 -5.47
C ARG A 79 20.70 17.13 -5.40
N GLU A 80 21.12 16.00 -4.84
CA GLU A 80 22.55 15.63 -4.78
C GLU A 80 23.14 15.42 -6.18
N LEU A 81 22.41 14.74 -7.07
CA LEU A 81 22.82 14.55 -8.46
C LEU A 81 23.04 15.90 -9.16
N ASN A 82 22.07 16.81 -9.07
CA ASN A 82 22.15 18.13 -9.70
C ASN A 82 23.36 18.93 -9.18
N ALA A 83 23.64 18.88 -7.88
CA ALA A 83 24.81 19.51 -7.28
C ALA A 83 26.13 18.92 -7.81
N ARG A 84 26.19 17.60 -8.04
CA ARG A 84 27.37 16.92 -8.61
C ARG A 84 27.54 17.18 -10.11
N LEU A 85 26.44 17.24 -10.87
CA LEU A 85 26.45 17.45 -12.32
C LEU A 85 26.83 18.87 -12.71
N ALA A 86 26.31 19.88 -12.01
CA ALA A 86 26.50 21.29 -12.35
C ALA A 86 27.96 21.69 -12.66
N PRO A 87 28.96 21.41 -11.80
CA PRO A 87 30.36 21.79 -12.07
C PRO A 87 31.00 20.97 -13.20
N VAL A 88 30.54 19.74 -13.46
CA VAL A 88 31.08 18.89 -14.53
C VAL A 88 30.53 19.32 -15.88
N LEU A 89 29.24 19.68 -15.93
CA LEU A 89 28.59 20.26 -17.10
C LEU A 89 29.20 21.62 -17.46
N GLN A 90 29.54 22.44 -16.46
CA GLN A 90 30.25 23.69 -16.70
C GLN A 90 31.61 23.43 -17.35
N ARG A 91 32.42 22.51 -16.79
CA ARG A 91 33.70 22.11 -17.40
C ARG A 91 33.54 21.56 -18.81
N LEU A 92 32.48 20.80 -19.09
CA LEU A 92 32.20 20.29 -20.44
C LEU A 92 31.95 21.43 -21.44
N ARG A 93 31.25 22.50 -21.02
CA ARG A 93 31.00 23.69 -21.85
C ARG A 93 32.28 24.47 -22.12
N ASP A 94 33.17 24.53 -21.15
CA ASP A 94 34.41 25.30 -21.21
C ASP A 94 35.56 24.54 -21.92
N ALA A 95 35.40 23.25 -22.22
CA ALA A 95 36.44 22.41 -22.82
C ALA A 95 36.72 22.78 -24.29
N ALA A 96 38.01 23.02 -24.60
CA ALA A 96 38.44 23.55 -25.89
C ALA A 96 38.73 22.47 -26.94
N ASP A 97 39.17 21.29 -26.50
CA ASP A 97 39.55 20.18 -27.38
C ASP A 97 38.75 18.91 -27.08
N ASP A 98 38.78 17.98 -28.05
CA ASP A 98 37.98 16.76 -27.98
C ASP A 98 38.51 15.76 -26.94
N GLN A 99 39.81 15.78 -26.63
CA GLN A 99 40.39 14.90 -25.62
C GLN A 99 39.91 15.28 -24.22
N GLN A 100 39.83 16.57 -23.91
CA GLN A 100 39.24 17.09 -22.68
C GLN A 100 37.75 16.72 -22.57
N LYS A 101 36.99 16.86 -23.66
CA LYS A 101 35.58 16.49 -23.69
C LYS A 101 35.37 15.02 -23.40
N GLU A 102 36.17 14.13 -23.99
CA GLU A 102 36.07 12.69 -23.73
C GLU A 102 36.38 12.34 -22.26
N ALA A 103 37.41 12.96 -21.67
CA ALA A 103 37.70 12.78 -20.25
C ALA A 103 36.53 13.24 -19.34
N ILE A 104 35.91 14.38 -19.67
CA ILE A 104 34.76 14.91 -18.91
C ILE A 104 33.51 14.03 -19.10
N LYS A 105 33.28 13.50 -20.30
CA LYS A 105 32.21 12.52 -20.56
C LYS A 105 32.37 11.27 -19.70
N GLY A 106 33.60 10.79 -19.52
CA GLY A 106 33.89 9.68 -18.59
C GLY A 106 33.46 9.99 -17.16
N GLN A 107 33.75 11.22 -16.68
CA GLN A 107 33.31 11.66 -15.35
C GLN A 107 31.78 11.76 -15.23
N LEU A 108 31.12 12.29 -16.26
CA LEU A 108 29.64 12.34 -16.30
C LEU A 108 29.03 10.95 -16.27
N SER A 109 29.58 10.02 -17.06
CA SER A 109 29.12 8.62 -17.09
C SER A 109 29.20 7.99 -15.70
N SER A 110 30.32 8.15 -15.00
CA SER A 110 30.48 7.63 -13.64
C SER A 110 29.49 8.25 -12.63
N ILE A 111 29.23 9.56 -12.70
CA ILE A 111 28.25 10.21 -11.82
C ILE A 111 26.84 9.69 -12.08
N LEU A 112 26.47 9.48 -13.35
CA LEU A 112 25.16 8.96 -13.72
C LEU A 112 25.01 7.49 -13.31
N GLU A 113 26.05 6.68 -13.49
CA GLU A 113 26.08 5.29 -13.05
C GLU A 113 25.88 5.16 -11.54
N ASP A 114 26.63 5.93 -10.75
CA ASP A 114 26.45 6.02 -9.30
C ASP A 114 25.01 6.35 -8.90
N TYR A 115 24.41 7.33 -9.59
CA TYR A 115 23.04 7.77 -9.34
C TYR A 115 22.03 6.66 -9.63
N PHE A 116 22.14 6.02 -10.79
CA PHE A 116 21.25 4.92 -11.16
C PHE A 116 21.37 3.75 -10.19
N GLN A 117 22.59 3.42 -9.76
CA GLN A 117 22.79 2.35 -8.79
C GLN A 117 22.11 2.66 -7.45
N ARG A 118 22.23 3.90 -6.95
CA ARG A 118 21.56 4.34 -5.72
C ARG A 118 20.04 4.35 -5.85
N ASP A 119 19.50 4.88 -6.95
CA ASP A 119 18.06 4.90 -7.22
C ASP A 119 17.50 3.46 -7.30
N LEU A 120 18.18 2.56 -8.00
CA LEU A 120 17.79 1.14 -8.07
C LEU A 120 17.82 0.48 -6.68
N GLN A 121 18.85 0.75 -5.88
CA GLN A 121 18.94 0.22 -4.51
C GLN A 121 17.80 0.74 -3.63
N GLN A 122 17.48 2.03 -3.72
CA GLN A 122 16.36 2.62 -2.98
C GLN A 122 15.03 1.98 -3.40
N ARG A 123 14.74 1.94 -4.71
CA ARG A 123 13.51 1.31 -5.23
C ARG A 123 13.41 -0.16 -4.87
N SER A 124 14.52 -0.90 -4.89
CA SER A 124 14.57 -2.30 -4.45
C SER A 124 14.16 -2.42 -2.97
N SER A 125 14.73 -1.58 -2.10
CA SER A 125 14.38 -1.59 -0.68
C SER A 125 12.92 -1.18 -0.41
N GLU A 126 12.37 -0.26 -1.21
CA GLU A 126 10.96 0.12 -1.16
C GLU A 126 10.06 -1.06 -1.55
N ILE A 127 10.42 -1.78 -2.62
CA ILE A 127 9.72 -3.00 -3.05
C ILE A 127 9.74 -4.05 -1.94
N ASP A 128 10.91 -4.34 -1.36
CA ASP A 128 11.04 -5.32 -0.27
C ASP A 128 10.15 -4.96 0.93
N SER A 129 10.09 -3.68 1.30
CA SER A 129 9.23 -3.19 2.38
C SER A 129 7.74 -3.38 2.06
N ILE A 130 7.33 -3.10 0.82
CA ILE A 130 5.95 -3.32 0.36
C ILE A 130 5.63 -4.81 0.39
N GLU A 131 6.51 -5.68 -0.09
CA GLU A 131 6.30 -7.14 -0.08
C GLU A 131 6.14 -7.67 1.34
N GLN A 132 6.98 -7.23 2.29
CA GLN A 132 6.83 -7.59 3.70
C GLN A 132 5.51 -7.12 4.31
N ARG A 133 4.99 -5.96 3.89
CA ARG A 133 3.67 -5.48 4.34
C ARG A 133 2.55 -6.32 3.75
N VAL A 134 2.64 -6.64 2.46
CA VAL A 134 1.68 -7.53 1.78
C VAL A 134 1.66 -8.90 2.44
N GLN A 135 2.81 -9.46 2.79
CA GLN A 135 2.92 -10.74 3.45
C GLN A 135 2.24 -10.73 4.83
N ARG A 136 2.52 -9.71 5.66
CA ARG A 136 1.85 -9.53 6.96
C ARG A 136 0.32 -9.41 6.82
N LEU A 137 -0.16 -8.69 5.81
CA LEU A 137 -1.61 -8.57 5.55
C LEU A 137 -2.22 -9.92 5.16
N ARG A 138 -1.51 -10.74 4.37
CA ARG A 138 -1.96 -12.09 4.02
C ARG A 138 -2.06 -12.98 5.25
N GLU A 139 -1.06 -12.94 6.13
CA GLU A 139 -1.06 -13.71 7.38
C GLU A 139 -2.23 -13.30 8.30
N GLN A 140 -2.48 -11.99 8.45
CA GLN A 140 -3.64 -11.50 9.21
C GLN A 140 -4.97 -11.97 8.61
N LEU A 141 -5.08 -11.98 7.28
CA LEU A 141 -6.28 -12.46 6.60
C LEU A 141 -6.48 -13.95 6.81
N GLU A 142 -5.40 -14.75 6.75
CA GLU A 142 -5.45 -16.17 7.02
C GLU A 142 -5.86 -16.46 8.47
N GLN A 143 -5.31 -15.74 9.45
CA GLN A 143 -5.72 -15.85 10.85
C GLN A 143 -7.21 -15.57 11.04
N ARG A 144 -7.73 -14.51 10.40
CA ARG A 144 -9.18 -14.21 10.41
C ARG A 144 -10.01 -15.31 9.77
N GLN A 145 -9.49 -15.91 8.69
CA GLN A 145 -10.15 -16.99 7.98
C GLN A 145 -10.22 -18.27 8.84
N GLN A 146 -9.16 -18.57 9.60
CA GLN A 146 -9.10 -19.70 10.53
C GLN A 146 -10.01 -19.48 11.75
N ALA A 147 -10.07 -18.25 12.27
CA ALA A 147 -10.93 -17.88 13.41
C ALA A 147 -12.42 -17.73 13.05
N LYS A 148 -12.76 -17.78 11.75
CA LYS A 148 -14.13 -17.55 11.26
C LYS A 148 -15.16 -18.44 11.95
N ASP A 149 -14.91 -19.75 11.99
CA ASP A 149 -15.90 -20.70 12.51
C ASP A 149 -16.10 -20.55 14.02
N GLU A 150 -15.03 -20.23 14.76
CA GLU A 150 -15.10 -19.90 16.18
C GLU A 150 -15.93 -18.64 16.42
N ILE A 151 -15.67 -17.57 15.65
CA ILE A 151 -16.45 -16.32 15.74
C ILE A 151 -17.93 -16.60 15.44
N LEU A 152 -18.24 -17.40 14.41
CA LEU A 152 -19.60 -17.77 14.08
C LEU A 152 -20.27 -18.56 15.22
N GLN A 153 -19.56 -19.51 15.83
CA GLN A 153 -20.08 -20.26 16.97
C GLN A 153 -20.33 -19.37 18.18
N LEU A 154 -19.43 -18.42 18.47
CA LEU A 154 -19.61 -17.45 19.55
C LEU A 154 -20.83 -16.57 19.30
N GLN A 155 -21.00 -16.07 18.08
CA GLN A 155 -22.18 -15.28 17.70
C GLN A 155 -23.48 -16.10 17.81
N LEU A 156 -23.48 -17.36 17.37
CA LEU A 156 -24.63 -18.25 17.51
C LEU A 156 -25.02 -18.46 18.98
N LYS A 157 -24.04 -18.71 19.86
CA LYS A 157 -24.29 -18.86 21.30
C LYS A 157 -24.87 -17.59 21.94
N VAL A 158 -24.41 -16.41 21.51
CA VAL A 158 -24.98 -15.13 21.97
C VAL A 158 -26.45 -15.05 21.59
N LEU A 159 -26.79 -15.38 20.33
CA LEU A 159 -28.18 -15.36 19.86
C LEU A 159 -29.07 -16.39 20.59
N GLU A 160 -28.55 -17.59 20.88
CA GLU A 160 -29.26 -18.60 21.67
C GLU A 160 -29.56 -18.10 23.09
N ASN A 161 -28.59 -17.49 23.76
CA ASN A 161 -28.77 -16.91 25.09
C ASN A 161 -29.78 -15.76 25.09
N GLU A 162 -29.75 -14.90 24.06
CA GLU A 162 -30.73 -13.83 23.90
C GLU A 162 -32.15 -14.38 23.70
N ALA A 163 -32.31 -15.41 22.87
CA ALA A 163 -33.61 -16.07 22.63
C ALA A 163 -34.16 -16.74 23.90
N ALA A 164 -33.28 -17.25 24.77
CA ALA A 164 -33.65 -17.79 26.08
C ALA A 164 -34.01 -16.72 27.12
N GLY A 165 -33.93 -15.43 26.79
CA GLY A 165 -34.15 -14.33 27.72
C GLY A 165 -33.00 -14.10 28.71
N LEU A 166 -31.83 -14.70 28.44
CA LEU A 166 -30.60 -14.59 29.24
C LEU A 166 -29.60 -13.60 28.62
N GLY A 167 -30.04 -12.77 27.67
CA GLY A 167 -29.18 -11.79 27.01
C GLY A 167 -28.74 -10.67 27.95
N PHE A 168 -27.44 -10.38 27.98
CA PHE A 168 -26.87 -9.26 28.76
C PHE A 168 -27.26 -7.89 28.19
N PHE A 169 -27.53 -7.81 26.88
CA PHE A 169 -27.98 -6.59 26.20
C PHE A 169 -29.51 -6.48 26.16
N GLY A 170 -30.17 -6.93 27.22
CA GLY A 170 -31.61 -6.75 27.41
C GLY A 170 -31.99 -5.31 27.08
N ARG A 171 -32.95 -5.16 26.16
CA ARG A 171 -33.47 -3.88 25.66
C ARG A 171 -33.43 -2.85 26.79
N ARG A 172 -32.63 -1.79 26.61
CA ARG A 172 -32.65 -0.63 27.51
C ARG A 172 -34.14 -0.34 27.80
N PRO A 173 -34.59 -0.39 29.06
CA PRO A 173 -35.98 -0.09 29.37
C PRO A 173 -36.31 1.27 28.75
N PRO A 174 -37.47 1.44 28.09
CA PRO A 174 -37.85 2.72 27.52
C PRO A 174 -37.70 3.77 28.60
N ALA A 175 -37.01 4.88 28.28
CA ALA A 175 -36.77 5.94 29.24
C ALA A 175 -38.11 6.35 29.88
N PRO A 176 -38.21 6.39 31.22
CA PRO A 176 -39.42 6.85 31.89
C PRO A 176 -39.61 8.34 31.57
N GLY A 177 -40.48 8.65 30.61
CA GLY A 177 -40.74 10.05 30.22
C GLY A 177 -41.20 10.28 28.77
N GLY A 178 -41.28 9.26 27.92
CA GLY A 178 -41.71 9.41 26.52
C GLY A 178 -43.21 9.18 26.26
N GLY A 179 -44.09 9.38 27.25
CA GLY A 179 -45.55 9.35 27.06
C GLY A 179 -46.09 10.77 27.19
N GLY A 180 -46.71 11.27 26.11
CA GLY A 180 -47.45 12.54 26.12
C GLY A 180 -48.81 12.46 26.81
#